data_AF-A0A640P6P7-F1
#
_entry.id   AF-A0A640P6P7-F1
#
_cell.length_a   1.000
_cell.length_b   1.000
_cell.length_c   1.000
_cell.angle_alpha   90.00
_cell.angle_beta   90.00
_cell.angle_gamma   90.00
#
_symmetry.space_group_name_H-M   'P 1'
#
loop_
_entity.id
_entity.type
_entity.pdbx_description
1 polymer ?
#
loop_
_entity_poly.entity_id
_entity_poly.type
_entity_poly.pdbx_seq_one_letter_code
_entity_poly.pdbx_strand_id
1 'polypeptide(L)'
;MIDETSKTGIVQASPELMQPELLVGLLLAHLLADFYFQPYSWVQQRNERHALALPLYLHALLHGALALIVLMLISQSESMTMIGFSAIIVAVSHFKIDVIKSYCSQNTLSFFVDQLAHVVVILGVFLYVTNQWHSALLLLKLVSTEHLVVLLAYLAVLKPSSIVIKQLLAPWSDEVLANKTTSAHPNDPPTISTEAQQTLSLAGQRIGYLERVLMLTFVLLNQFSAIGFLIAAKSIFRFGDLTKHQDRKLTEYVLLGTFTSVAITLTIGVVCAALLGHMPIK
;
A
#
# COMPACT_ATOMS: atom_id res chain seq x y z
N MET A 1 38.66 0.95 -52.72
CA MET A 1 37.23 0.76 -53.03
C MET A 1 36.59 0.25 -51.75
N ILE A 2 36.29 1.12 -50.79
CA ILE A 2 34.99 1.80 -50.63
C ILE A 2 33.85 0.82 -50.93
N ASP A 3 33.22 0.26 -49.89
CA ASP A 3 31.86 0.73 -49.57
C ASP A 3 31.49 0.47 -48.11
N GLU A 4 31.12 1.55 -47.44
CA GLU A 4 30.38 1.57 -46.18
C GLU A 4 28.92 1.26 -46.51
N THR A 5 28.29 0.34 -45.78
CA THR A 5 26.83 0.38 -45.63
C THR A 5 26.45 0.13 -44.18
N SER A 6 26.43 1.22 -43.43
CA SER A 6 25.29 1.64 -42.61
C SER A 6 24.41 0.51 -42.07
N LYS A 7 24.78 -0.02 -40.89
CA LYS A 7 23.76 -0.50 -39.95
C LYS A 7 23.34 0.70 -39.12
N THR A 8 22.35 1.42 -39.64
CA THR A 8 21.50 2.33 -38.87
C THR A 8 21.08 1.63 -37.58
N GLY A 9 21.74 2.00 -36.47
CA GLY A 9 21.28 1.69 -35.15
C GLY A 9 19.94 2.39 -34.95
N ILE A 10 18.85 1.68 -35.20
CA ILE A 10 17.57 2.03 -34.60
C ILE A 10 17.78 1.80 -33.12
N VAL A 11 18.25 2.84 -32.41
CA VAL A 11 18.08 2.94 -30.97
C VAL A 11 16.58 2.95 -30.77
N GLN A 12 15.98 1.78 -30.53
CA GLN A 12 14.63 1.71 -30.01
C GLN A 12 14.70 2.38 -28.65
N ALA A 13 14.30 3.66 -28.60
CA ALA A 13 14.10 4.34 -27.34
C ALA A 13 13.18 3.46 -26.48
N SER A 14 13.54 3.31 -25.20
CA SER A 14 12.66 2.68 -24.22
C SER A 14 11.26 3.31 -24.34
N PRO A 15 10.18 2.51 -24.35
CA PRO A 15 8.85 3.07 -24.32
C PRO A 15 8.71 3.88 -23.03
N GLU A 16 8.64 5.20 -23.16
CA GLU A 16 8.52 6.14 -22.04
C GLU A 16 7.20 6.91 -22.17
N LEU A 17 6.58 7.18 -21.01
CA LEU A 17 5.42 8.07 -20.97
C LEU A 17 5.93 9.51 -21.03
N MET A 18 5.34 10.32 -21.90
CA MET A 18 5.64 11.75 -21.96
C MET A 18 4.67 12.49 -21.05
N GLN A 19 5.07 13.69 -20.61
CA GLN A 19 4.28 14.53 -19.70
C GLN A 19 3.94 13.87 -18.34
N PRO A 20 4.88 13.20 -17.63
CA PRO A 20 4.60 12.64 -16.30
C PRO A 20 4.09 13.70 -15.30
N GLU A 21 4.48 14.95 -15.46
CA GLU A 21 3.98 16.10 -14.69
C GLU A 21 2.46 16.26 -14.78
N LEU A 22 1.83 15.92 -15.92
CA LEU A 22 0.39 15.98 -16.08
C LEU A 22 -0.30 14.90 -15.22
N LEU A 23 0.21 13.66 -15.26
CA LEU A 23 -0.32 12.57 -14.44
C LEU A 23 -0.17 12.89 -12.95
N VAL A 24 1.00 13.37 -12.54
CA VAL A 24 1.25 13.80 -11.15
C VAL A 24 0.35 14.95 -10.75
N GLY A 25 0.15 15.94 -11.63
CA GLY A 25 -0.75 17.06 -11.38
C GLY A 25 -2.20 16.62 -11.17
N LEU A 26 -2.69 15.67 -11.99
CA LEU A 26 -4.05 15.13 -11.85
C LEU A 26 -4.22 14.32 -10.56
N LEU A 27 -3.22 13.51 -10.19
CA LEU A 27 -3.20 12.78 -8.93
C LEU A 27 -3.16 13.73 -7.71
N LEU A 28 -2.40 14.82 -7.80
CA LEU A 28 -2.34 15.84 -6.76
C LEU A 28 -3.68 16.55 -6.59
N ALA A 29 -4.32 16.97 -7.69
CA ALA A 29 -5.65 17.57 -7.67
C ALA A 29 -6.68 16.64 -7.00
N HIS A 30 -6.65 15.35 -7.35
CA HIS A 30 -7.49 14.33 -6.72
C HIS A 30 -7.23 14.21 -5.22
N LEU A 31 -5.95 14.13 -4.79
CA LEU A 31 -5.58 14.03 -3.38
C LEU A 31 -6.05 15.26 -2.58
N LEU A 32 -5.86 16.46 -3.13
CA LEU A 32 -6.32 17.71 -2.51
C LEU A 32 -7.84 17.71 -2.34
N ALA A 33 -8.58 17.33 -3.39
CA ALA A 33 -10.03 17.28 -3.32
C ALA A 33 -10.54 16.27 -2.28
N ASP A 34 -10.09 15.00 -2.34
CA ASP A 34 -10.61 13.93 -1.49
C ASP A 34 -10.21 14.05 -0.01
N PHE A 35 -9.01 14.55 0.29
CA PHE A 35 -8.49 14.53 1.67
C PHE A 35 -8.41 15.89 2.34
N TYR A 36 -8.20 16.97 1.58
CA TYR A 36 -8.03 18.32 2.15
C TYR A 36 -9.30 19.17 2.02
N PHE A 37 -10.02 19.03 0.91
CA PHE A 37 -11.18 19.88 0.62
C PHE A 37 -12.53 19.20 0.88
N GLN A 38 -12.56 17.88 1.14
CA GLN A 38 -13.76 17.16 1.55
C GLN A 38 -13.88 17.12 3.08
N PRO A 39 -14.75 17.95 3.70
CA PRO A 39 -14.96 17.89 5.14
C PRO A 39 -15.70 16.62 5.55
N TYR A 40 -15.48 16.16 6.79
CA TYR A 40 -16.12 14.96 7.34
C TYR A 40 -17.67 14.99 7.26
N SER A 41 -18.27 16.18 7.41
CA SER A 41 -19.73 16.34 7.31
C SER A 41 -20.30 16.00 5.93
N TRP A 42 -19.50 16.14 4.85
CA TRP A 42 -19.89 15.74 3.51
C TRP A 42 -19.90 14.22 3.37
N VAL A 43 -18.88 13.56 3.92
CA VAL A 43 -18.75 12.10 3.96
C VAL A 43 -19.90 11.47 4.73
N GLN A 44 -20.26 12.04 5.88
CA GLN A 44 -21.41 11.58 6.66
C GLN A 44 -22.72 11.68 5.86
N GLN A 45 -23.00 12.84 5.27
CA GLN A 45 -24.20 13.04 4.45
C GLN A 45 -24.26 12.12 3.24
N ARG A 46 -23.11 11.88 2.56
CA ARG A 46 -23.02 10.92 1.45
C ARG A 46 -23.41 9.51 1.92
N ASN A 47 -22.94 9.08 3.07
CA ASN A 47 -23.21 7.73 3.57
C ASN A 47 -24.64 7.57 4.11
N GLU A 48 -25.29 8.66 4.55
CA GLU A 48 -26.69 8.65 5.03
C GLU A 48 -27.72 8.83 3.90
N ARG A 49 -27.42 9.67 2.90
CA ARG A 49 -28.37 10.09 1.85
C ARG A 49 -27.99 9.62 0.44
N HIS A 50 -26.83 8.98 0.29
CA HIS A 50 -26.35 8.44 -0.98
C HIS A 50 -26.40 9.47 -2.12
N ALA A 51 -27.00 9.14 -3.26
CA ALA A 51 -27.12 10.01 -4.43
C ALA A 51 -27.95 11.30 -4.18
N LEU A 52 -28.68 11.40 -3.08
CA LEU A 52 -29.43 12.60 -2.69
C LEU A 52 -28.59 13.60 -1.89
N ALA A 53 -27.36 13.23 -1.51
CA ALA A 53 -26.46 14.12 -0.80
C ALA A 53 -25.95 15.23 -1.73
N LEU A 54 -26.45 16.46 -1.53
CA LEU A 54 -25.96 17.65 -2.25
C LEU A 54 -24.42 17.80 -2.22
N PRO A 55 -23.72 17.53 -1.09
CA PRO A 55 -22.27 17.58 -1.06
C PRO A 55 -21.56 16.71 -2.10
N LEU A 56 -22.18 15.62 -2.54
CA LEU A 56 -21.63 14.72 -3.55
C LEU A 56 -21.45 15.42 -4.91
N TYR A 57 -22.43 16.26 -5.29
CA TYR A 57 -22.40 17.03 -6.53
C TYR A 57 -21.37 18.15 -6.45
N LEU A 58 -21.27 18.83 -5.31
CA LEU A 58 -20.24 19.85 -5.06
C LEU A 58 -18.84 19.24 -5.10
N HIS A 59 -18.66 18.06 -4.51
CA HIS A 59 -17.40 17.33 -4.52
C HIS A 59 -16.99 16.89 -5.93
N ALA A 60 -17.91 16.32 -6.69
CA ALA A 60 -17.67 15.95 -8.08
C ALA A 60 -17.33 17.16 -8.96
N LEU A 61 -18.02 18.30 -8.75
CA LEU A 61 -17.72 19.55 -9.45
C LEU A 61 -16.32 20.08 -9.09
N LEU A 62 -15.92 20.00 -7.81
CA LEU A 62 -14.59 20.37 -7.36
C LEU A 62 -13.51 19.53 -8.05
N HIS A 63 -13.69 18.21 -8.13
CA HIS A 63 -12.78 17.32 -8.87
C HIS A 63 -12.68 17.69 -10.34
N GLY A 64 -13.82 17.94 -11.01
CA GLY A 64 -13.85 18.41 -12.39
C GLY A 64 -13.12 19.74 -12.59
N ALA A 65 -13.35 20.71 -11.70
CA ALA A 65 -12.74 22.03 -11.77
C ALA A 65 -11.21 21.97 -11.56
N LEU A 66 -10.74 21.22 -10.56
CA LEU A 66 -9.31 21.05 -10.30
C LEU A 66 -8.63 20.28 -11.44
N ALA A 67 -9.26 19.22 -11.95
CA ALA A 67 -8.75 18.51 -13.12
C ALA A 67 -8.68 19.42 -14.35
N LEU A 68 -9.69 20.27 -14.58
CA LEU A 68 -9.70 21.25 -15.67
C LEU A 68 -8.55 22.23 -15.55
N ILE A 69 -8.31 22.78 -14.35
CA ILE A 69 -7.19 23.70 -14.09
C ILE A 69 -5.86 23.01 -14.41
N VAL A 70 -5.65 21.79 -13.92
CA VAL A 70 -4.42 21.03 -14.19
C VAL A 70 -4.26 20.76 -15.70
N LEU A 71 -5.33 20.32 -16.37
CA LEU A 71 -5.31 20.05 -17.81
C LEU A 71 -4.99 21.31 -18.61
N MET A 72 -5.59 22.46 -18.28
CA MET A 72 -5.33 23.72 -18.97
C MET A 72 -3.91 24.25 -18.76
N LEU A 73 -3.31 24.04 -17.58
CA LEU A 73 -2.00 24.60 -17.25
C LEU A 73 -0.83 23.72 -17.67
N ILE A 74 -1.01 22.39 -17.64
CA ILE A 74 0.10 21.43 -17.79
C ILE A 74 0.02 20.65 -19.11
N SER A 75 -1.18 20.38 -19.62
CA SER A 75 -1.31 19.59 -20.85
C SER A 75 -0.77 20.36 -22.05
N GLN A 76 -0.02 19.67 -22.90
CA GLN A 76 0.42 20.20 -24.20
C GLN A 76 -0.64 20.02 -25.31
N SER A 77 -1.85 19.54 -24.98
CA SER A 77 -2.93 19.38 -25.96
C SER A 77 -3.55 20.73 -26.31
N GLU A 78 -3.48 21.12 -27.59
CA GLU A 78 -4.12 22.33 -28.12
C GLU A 78 -5.66 22.24 -28.18
N SER A 79 -6.24 21.03 -28.08
CA SER A 79 -7.68 20.83 -28.21
C SER A 79 -8.44 21.17 -26.92
N MET A 80 -9.04 22.36 -26.88
CA MET A 80 -9.88 22.79 -25.76
C MET A 80 -11.08 21.87 -25.53
N THR A 81 -11.65 21.31 -26.60
CA THR A 81 -12.74 20.32 -26.51
C THR A 81 -12.28 19.04 -25.81
N MET A 82 -11.08 18.55 -26.13
CA MET A 82 -10.51 17.36 -25.48
C MET A 82 -10.26 17.60 -23.99
N ILE A 83 -9.69 18.76 -23.64
CA ILE A 83 -9.47 19.17 -22.24
C ILE A 83 -10.79 19.25 -21.48
N GLY A 84 -11.79 19.96 -22.03
CA GLY A 84 -13.10 20.10 -21.41
C GLY A 84 -13.81 18.76 -21.22
N PHE A 85 -13.80 17.90 -22.25
CA PHE A 85 -14.37 16.55 -22.17
C PHE A 85 -13.67 15.69 -21.11
N SER A 86 -12.35 15.80 -21.00
CA SER A 86 -11.56 15.07 -20.00
C SER A 86 -11.92 15.47 -18.57
N ALA A 87 -12.07 16.77 -18.30
CA ALA A 87 -12.51 17.27 -17.00
C ALA A 87 -13.93 16.79 -16.64
N ILE A 88 -14.84 16.77 -17.62
CA ILE A 88 -16.20 16.23 -17.43
C ILE A 88 -16.15 14.73 -17.12
N ILE A 89 -15.30 13.95 -17.80
CA ILE A 89 -15.11 12.53 -17.49
C ILE A 89 -14.71 12.36 -16.03
N VAL A 90 -13.70 13.10 -15.56
CA VAL A 90 -13.23 13.02 -14.16
C VAL A 90 -14.38 13.34 -13.19
N ALA A 91 -15.11 14.42 -13.40
CA ALA A 91 -16.22 14.82 -12.53
C ALA A 91 -17.32 13.75 -12.46
N VAL A 92 -17.76 13.27 -13.64
CA VAL A 92 -18.87 12.31 -13.74
C VAL A 92 -18.46 10.93 -13.22
N SER A 93 -17.24 10.48 -13.52
CA SER A 93 -16.74 9.22 -12.97
C SER A 93 -16.58 9.28 -11.47
N HIS A 94 -16.05 10.40 -10.94
CA HIS A 94 -15.85 10.58 -9.51
C HIS A 94 -17.19 10.50 -8.77
N PHE A 95 -18.19 11.26 -9.24
CA PHE A 95 -19.57 11.18 -8.74
C PHE A 95 -20.09 9.74 -8.70
N LYS A 96 -19.98 9.02 -9.83
CA LYS A 96 -20.49 7.64 -9.93
C LYS A 96 -19.78 6.69 -8.96
N ILE A 97 -18.46 6.79 -8.86
CA ILE A 97 -17.65 5.95 -7.96
C ILE A 97 -18.03 6.24 -6.50
N ASP A 98 -18.14 7.50 -6.10
CA ASP A 98 -18.52 7.87 -4.74
C ASP A 98 -19.97 7.48 -4.39
N VAL A 99 -20.91 7.55 -5.35
CA VAL A 99 -22.27 7.00 -5.18
C VAL A 99 -22.18 5.50 -4.90
N ILE A 100 -21.46 4.74 -5.73
CA ILE A 100 -21.33 3.28 -5.57
C ILE A 100 -20.69 2.97 -4.20
N LYS A 101 -19.61 3.65 -3.85
CA LYS A 101 -18.92 3.51 -2.55
C LYS A 101 -19.87 3.75 -1.38
N SER A 102 -20.81 4.70 -1.49
CA SER A 102 -21.77 5.00 -0.42
C SER A 102 -22.70 3.83 -0.08
N TYR A 103 -22.92 2.89 -1.02
CA TYR A 103 -23.69 1.66 -0.81
C TYR A 103 -22.83 0.47 -0.37
N CYS A 104 -21.51 0.60 -0.38
CA CYS A 104 -20.59 -0.45 0.04
C CYS A 104 -20.37 -0.44 1.56
N SER A 105 -19.88 -1.57 2.08
CA SER A 105 -19.46 -1.68 3.49
C SER A 105 -18.33 -0.68 3.79
N GLN A 106 -18.42 0.04 4.91
CA GLN A 106 -17.44 1.05 5.32
C GLN A 106 -16.20 0.39 5.96
N ASN A 107 -15.42 -0.32 5.14
CA ASN A 107 -14.19 -0.98 5.55
C ASN A 107 -13.00 -0.55 4.68
N THR A 108 -11.79 -0.94 5.11
CA THR A 108 -10.54 -0.59 4.43
C THR A 108 -10.48 -1.10 2.99
N LEU A 109 -11.10 -2.25 2.69
CA LEU A 109 -11.11 -2.79 1.32
C LEU A 109 -11.92 -1.90 0.39
N SER A 110 -13.14 -1.50 0.78
CA SER A 110 -13.96 -0.58 -0.01
C SER A 110 -13.26 0.76 -0.24
N PHE A 111 -12.52 1.26 0.76
CA PHE A 111 -11.70 2.45 0.61
C PHE A 111 -10.59 2.27 -0.45
N PHE A 112 -9.85 1.15 -0.41
CA PHE A 112 -8.80 0.89 -1.41
C PHE A 112 -9.36 0.70 -2.82
N VAL A 113 -10.48 -0.01 -2.96
CA VAL A 113 -11.13 -0.23 -4.26
C VAL A 113 -11.63 1.09 -4.87
N ASP A 114 -12.20 1.97 -4.03
CA ASP A 114 -12.62 3.31 -4.42
C ASP A 114 -11.44 4.14 -4.95
N GLN A 115 -10.35 4.25 -4.18
CA GLN A 115 -9.16 5.01 -4.59
C GLN A 115 -8.53 4.43 -5.87
N LEU A 116 -8.50 3.10 -6.01
CA LEU A 116 -8.03 2.46 -7.23
C LEU A 116 -8.91 2.80 -8.44
N ALA A 117 -10.23 2.81 -8.28
CA ALA A 117 -11.15 3.16 -9.36
C ALA A 117 -10.93 4.61 -9.83
N HIS A 118 -10.75 5.57 -8.91
CA HIS A 118 -10.45 6.96 -9.27
C HIS A 118 -9.10 7.08 -9.99
N VAL A 119 -8.04 6.41 -9.51
CA VAL A 119 -6.72 6.40 -10.16
C VAL A 119 -6.79 5.81 -11.57
N VAL A 120 -7.59 4.76 -11.79
CA VAL A 120 -7.78 4.17 -13.13
C VAL A 120 -8.42 5.17 -14.09
N VAL A 121 -9.41 5.94 -13.64
CA VAL A 121 -10.02 7.01 -14.47
C VAL A 121 -8.97 8.08 -14.80
N ILE A 122 -8.22 8.56 -13.80
CA ILE A 122 -7.17 9.57 -13.99
C ILE A 122 -6.12 9.08 -15.00
N LEU A 123 -5.68 7.82 -14.88
CA LEU A 123 -4.75 7.22 -15.82
C LEU A 123 -5.36 7.13 -17.23
N GLY A 124 -6.63 6.73 -17.35
CA GLY A 124 -7.34 6.69 -18.63
C GLY A 124 -7.46 8.07 -19.29
N VAL A 125 -7.75 9.11 -18.51
CA VAL A 125 -7.78 10.51 -18.98
C VAL A 125 -6.40 10.97 -19.41
N PHE A 126 -5.36 10.69 -18.62
CA PHE A 126 -3.97 10.98 -18.98
C PHE A 126 -3.61 10.34 -20.32
N LEU A 127 -3.84 9.03 -20.48
CA LEU A 127 -3.51 8.31 -21.72
C LEU A 127 -4.34 8.78 -22.93
N TYR A 128 -5.58 9.20 -22.70
CA TYR A 128 -6.44 9.77 -23.73
C TYR A 128 -5.92 11.13 -24.20
N VAL A 129 -5.61 12.05 -23.29
CA VAL A 129 -5.15 13.40 -23.61
C VAL A 129 -3.75 13.41 -24.24
N THR A 130 -2.87 12.52 -23.81
CA THR A 130 -1.50 12.42 -24.37
C THR A 130 -1.42 11.49 -25.58
N ASN A 131 -2.48 10.73 -25.89
CA ASN A 131 -2.54 9.70 -26.94
C ASN A 131 -1.44 8.62 -26.81
N GLN A 132 -1.18 8.15 -25.59
CA GLN A 132 -0.05 7.25 -25.27
C GLN A 132 -0.45 5.80 -24.97
N TRP A 133 -1.62 5.37 -25.42
CA TRP A 133 -2.10 3.99 -25.23
C TRP A 133 -1.11 2.93 -25.72
N HIS A 134 -0.48 3.16 -26.87
CA HIS A 134 0.52 2.23 -27.41
C HIS A 134 1.75 2.11 -26.50
N SER A 135 2.32 3.24 -26.09
CA SER A 135 3.49 3.27 -25.19
C SER A 135 3.18 2.64 -23.83
N ALA A 136 1.99 2.88 -23.27
CA ALA A 136 1.55 2.25 -22.03
C ALA A 136 1.43 0.72 -22.16
N LEU A 137 0.90 0.22 -23.27
CA LEU A 137 0.84 -1.22 -23.53
C LEU A 137 2.23 -1.85 -23.72
N LEU A 138 3.18 -1.11 -24.31
CA LEU A 138 4.57 -1.57 -24.43
C LEU A 138 5.24 -1.63 -23.05
N LEU A 139 5.03 -0.65 -22.18
CA LEU A 139 5.53 -0.66 -20.80
C LEU A 139 5.05 -1.88 -20.01
N LEU A 140 3.78 -2.28 -20.16
CA LEU A 140 3.26 -3.50 -19.51
C LEU A 140 3.99 -4.78 -19.97
N LYS A 141 4.54 -4.80 -21.18
CA LYS A 141 5.33 -5.92 -21.68
C LYS A 141 6.78 -5.92 -21.16
N LEU A 142 7.24 -4.84 -20.54
CA LEU A 142 8.56 -4.74 -19.93
C LEU A 142 8.62 -5.30 -18.50
N VAL A 143 7.53 -5.86 -17.97
CA VAL A 143 7.56 -6.61 -16.72
C VAL A 143 8.54 -7.77 -16.85
N SER A 144 9.71 -7.59 -16.26
CA SER A 144 10.82 -8.56 -16.30
C SER A 144 10.75 -9.55 -15.13
N THR A 145 11.57 -10.60 -15.22
CA THR A 145 11.76 -11.58 -14.14
C THR A 145 12.14 -10.90 -12.82
N GLU A 146 12.94 -9.83 -12.86
CA GLU A 146 13.37 -9.08 -11.66
C GLU A 146 12.17 -8.51 -10.89
N HIS A 147 11.23 -7.88 -11.60
CA HIS A 147 10.00 -7.34 -11.01
C HIS A 147 9.16 -8.44 -10.36
N LEU A 148 9.05 -9.59 -11.02
CA LEU A 148 8.31 -10.74 -10.50
C LEU A 148 8.99 -11.37 -9.28
N VAL A 149 10.32 -11.44 -9.25
CA VAL A 149 11.09 -11.91 -8.10
C VAL A 149 10.89 -11.01 -6.88
N VAL A 150 10.94 -9.68 -7.07
CA VAL A 150 10.65 -8.71 -6.00
C VAL A 150 9.23 -8.88 -5.48
N LEU A 151 8.23 -8.95 -6.37
CA LEU A 151 6.84 -9.17 -5.99
C LEU A 151 6.67 -10.47 -5.20
N LEU A 152 7.28 -11.57 -5.67
CA LEU A 152 7.24 -12.86 -5.00
C LEU A 152 7.84 -12.79 -3.59
N ALA A 153 8.97 -12.09 -3.42
CA ALA A 153 9.59 -11.91 -2.12
C ALA A 153 8.67 -11.16 -1.13
N TYR A 154 8.03 -10.07 -1.57
CA TYR A 154 7.06 -9.35 -0.74
C TYR A 154 5.84 -10.22 -0.38
N LEU A 155 5.32 -11.01 -1.32
CA LEU A 155 4.22 -11.93 -1.03
C LEU A 155 4.62 -13.04 -0.06
N ALA A 156 5.84 -13.57 -0.20
CA ALA A 156 6.38 -14.63 0.65
C ALA A 156 6.51 -14.19 2.11
N VAL A 157 7.04 -12.98 2.36
CA VAL A 157 7.23 -12.47 3.74
C VAL A 157 5.92 -12.14 4.45
N LEU A 158 4.79 -12.03 3.73
CA LEU A 158 3.49 -11.73 4.33
C LEU A 158 2.80 -13.00 4.88
N LYS A 159 1.76 -13.50 4.21
CA LYS A 159 0.94 -14.61 4.72
C LYS A 159 1.73 -15.92 4.87
N PRO A 160 2.56 -16.36 3.89
CA PRO A 160 3.30 -17.62 4.00
C PRO A 160 4.22 -17.64 5.24
N SER A 161 5.05 -16.62 5.43
CA SER A 161 5.90 -16.54 6.63
C SER A 161 5.10 -16.48 7.93
N SER A 162 3.92 -15.86 7.96
CA SER A 162 3.07 -15.89 9.17
C SER A 162 2.64 -17.30 9.55
N ILE A 163 2.31 -18.13 8.55
CA ILE A 163 1.89 -19.52 8.75
C ILE A 163 3.07 -20.33 9.30
N VAL A 164 4.26 -20.18 8.69
CA VAL A 164 5.48 -20.86 9.14
C VAL A 164 5.83 -20.46 10.57
N ILE A 165 5.85 -19.17 10.89
CA ILE A 165 6.15 -18.68 12.25
C ILE A 165 5.13 -19.23 13.25
N LYS A 166 3.84 -19.23 12.92
CA LYS A 166 2.79 -19.79 13.77
C LYS A 166 3.02 -21.28 14.05
N GLN A 167 3.40 -22.06 13.05
CA GLN A 167 3.67 -23.48 13.20
C GLN A 167 4.93 -23.74 14.05
N LEU A 168 6.00 -22.97 13.82
CA LEU A 168 7.24 -23.08 14.59
C LEU A 168 7.04 -22.74 16.07
N LEU A 169 6.19 -21.76 16.36
CA LEU A 169 5.93 -21.31 17.73
C LEU A 169 4.79 -22.08 18.43
N ALA A 170 4.09 -22.97 17.74
CA ALA A 170 2.94 -23.70 18.30
C ALA A 170 3.22 -24.40 19.65
N PRO A 171 4.38 -25.06 19.85
CA PRO A 171 4.69 -25.70 21.13
C PRO A 171 4.71 -24.72 22.32
N TRP A 172 5.12 -23.47 22.09
CA TRP A 172 5.19 -22.43 23.12
C TRP A 172 3.88 -21.65 23.24
N SER A 173 3.04 -21.62 22.20
CA SER A 173 1.76 -20.91 22.27
C SER A 173 0.79 -21.58 23.23
N ASP A 174 0.75 -22.91 23.26
CA ASP A 174 -0.19 -23.66 24.09
C ASP A 174 0.12 -23.49 25.58
N GLU A 175 1.40 -23.41 25.96
CA GLU A 175 1.84 -23.18 27.33
C GLU A 175 1.58 -21.73 27.80
N VAL A 176 1.72 -20.74 26.90
CA VAL A 176 1.42 -19.33 27.19
C VAL A 176 -0.10 -19.10 27.28
N LEU A 177 -0.89 -19.76 26.43
CA LEU A 177 -2.35 -19.64 26.41
C LEU A 177 -3.01 -20.41 27.57
N ALA A 178 -2.47 -21.56 27.98
CA ALA A 178 -2.95 -22.30 29.15
C ALA A 178 -2.83 -21.50 30.46
N ASN A 179 -1.87 -20.57 30.56
CA ASN A 179 -1.68 -19.72 31.74
C ASN A 179 -2.60 -18.48 31.77
N LYS A 180 -3.36 -18.19 30.70
CA LYS A 180 -4.27 -17.02 30.63
C LYS A 180 -5.70 -17.32 31.09
N THR A 181 -6.08 -18.58 31.31
CA THR A 181 -7.48 -18.95 31.61
C THR A 181 -7.87 -18.88 33.09
N THR A 182 -6.98 -18.53 34.02
CA THR A 182 -7.30 -18.59 35.47
C THR A 182 -6.64 -17.50 36.31
N SER A 183 -6.91 -16.24 36.01
CA SER A 183 -6.76 -15.18 37.01
C SER A 183 -8.04 -14.34 37.00
N ALA A 184 -9.06 -14.87 37.66
CA ALA A 184 -10.21 -14.13 38.13
C ALA A 184 -9.99 -13.87 39.62
N HIS A 185 -9.18 -12.87 39.97
CA HIS A 185 -9.23 -12.34 41.33
C HIS A 185 -10.55 -11.57 41.48
N PRO A 186 -11.25 -11.62 42.63
CA PRO A 186 -12.54 -10.91 42.83
C PRO A 186 -12.49 -9.39 42.62
N ASN A 187 -11.30 -8.81 42.53
CA ASN A 187 -11.05 -7.38 42.33
C ASN A 187 -10.38 -7.06 40.98
N ASP A 188 -10.19 -8.05 40.09
CA ASP A 188 -9.66 -7.76 38.76
C ASP A 188 -10.70 -6.96 37.96
N PRO A 189 -10.30 -5.88 37.27
CA PRO A 189 -11.20 -5.19 36.36
C PRO A 189 -11.77 -6.19 35.34
N PRO A 190 -13.03 -6.00 34.90
CA PRO A 190 -13.71 -6.97 34.04
C PRO A 190 -12.82 -7.38 32.87
N THR A 191 -12.69 -8.69 32.68
CA THR A 191 -11.90 -9.29 31.61
C THR A 191 -12.33 -8.71 30.27
N ILE A 192 -11.33 -8.25 29.51
CA ILE A 192 -11.48 -7.68 28.17
C ILE A 192 -12.44 -8.56 27.35
N SER A 193 -13.49 -7.97 26.78
CA SER A 193 -14.49 -8.69 25.99
C SER A 193 -13.84 -9.51 24.87
N THR A 194 -14.44 -10.64 24.49
CA THR A 194 -13.93 -11.52 23.42
C THR A 194 -13.66 -10.76 22.12
N GLU A 195 -14.47 -9.74 21.83
CA GLU A 195 -14.29 -8.83 20.69
C GLU A 195 -13.02 -7.98 20.81
N ALA A 196 -12.77 -7.38 21.97
CA ALA A 196 -11.56 -6.58 22.21
C ALA A 196 -10.28 -7.44 22.20
N GLN A 197 -10.37 -8.71 22.62
CA GLN A 197 -9.27 -9.67 22.49
C GLN A 197 -8.98 -10.02 21.02
N GLN A 198 -10.02 -10.17 20.20
CA GLN A 198 -9.91 -10.45 18.77
C GLN A 198 -9.34 -9.25 17.99
N THR A 199 -9.75 -8.03 18.31
CA THR A 199 -9.21 -6.81 17.66
C THR A 199 -7.74 -6.61 17.96
N LEU A 200 -7.29 -6.90 19.20
CA LEU A 200 -5.89 -6.81 19.58
C LEU A 200 -5.01 -7.86 18.88
N SER A 201 -5.54 -9.07 18.69
CA SER A 201 -4.87 -10.13 17.91
C SER A 201 -4.65 -9.72 16.45
N LEU A 202 -5.67 -9.13 15.82
CA LEU A 202 -5.59 -8.60 14.46
C LEU A 202 -4.57 -7.45 14.35
N ALA A 203 -4.48 -6.59 15.36
CA ALA A 203 -3.47 -5.53 15.41
C ALA A 203 -2.04 -6.10 15.44
N GLY A 204 -1.79 -7.11 16.28
CA GLY A 204 -0.49 -7.80 16.34
C GLY A 204 -0.08 -8.43 14.99
N GLN A 205 -1.03 -9.04 14.28
CA GLN A 205 -0.78 -9.59 12.94
C GLN A 205 -0.39 -8.50 11.94
N ARG A 206 -1.08 -7.34 11.97
CA ARG A 206 -0.78 -6.20 11.09
C ARG A 206 0.59 -5.58 11.39
N ILE A 207 0.95 -5.45 12.67
CA ILE A 207 2.31 -5.02 13.08
C ILE A 207 3.35 -5.96 12.50
N GLY A 208 3.16 -7.26 12.63
CA GLY A 208 4.08 -8.25 12.07
C GLY A 208 4.20 -8.19 10.54
N TYR A 209 3.14 -7.85 9.80
CA TYR A 209 3.24 -7.59 8.36
C TYR A 209 4.07 -6.34 8.05
N LEU A 210 3.80 -5.24 8.76
CA LEU A 210 4.51 -3.98 8.57
C LEU A 210 6.02 -4.14 8.83
N GLU A 211 6.40 -4.79 9.93
CA GLU A 211 7.80 -5.05 10.25
C GLU A 211 8.51 -5.82 9.13
N ARG A 212 7.89 -6.86 8.59
CA ARG A 212 8.50 -7.69 7.54
C ARG A 212 8.61 -6.96 6.21
N VAL A 213 7.63 -6.12 5.86
CA VAL A 213 7.70 -5.24 4.68
C VAL A 213 8.85 -4.25 4.82
N LEU A 214 8.98 -3.60 5.98
CA LEU A 214 10.09 -2.68 6.27
C LEU A 214 11.44 -3.38 6.22
N MET A 215 11.58 -4.54 6.89
CA MET A 215 12.82 -5.32 6.88
C MET A 215 13.22 -5.76 5.47
N LEU A 216 12.30 -6.34 4.70
CA LEU A 216 12.60 -6.74 3.31
C LEU A 216 13.03 -5.53 2.47
N THR A 217 12.35 -4.39 2.63
CA THR A 217 12.70 -3.14 1.93
C THR A 217 14.10 -2.68 2.31
N PHE A 218 14.46 -2.71 3.60
CA PHE A 218 15.81 -2.36 4.04
C PHE A 218 16.88 -3.32 3.53
N VAL A 219 16.59 -4.63 3.40
CA VAL A 219 17.51 -5.58 2.76
C VAL A 219 17.74 -5.22 1.29
N LEU A 220 16.67 -4.95 0.53
CA LEU A 220 16.75 -4.61 -0.88
C LEU A 220 17.44 -3.25 -1.12
N LEU A 221 17.32 -2.31 -0.18
CA LEU A 221 18.03 -1.03 -0.18
C LEU A 221 19.46 -1.11 0.40
N ASN A 222 19.92 -2.30 0.81
CA ASN A 222 21.21 -2.52 1.47
C ASN A 222 21.40 -1.70 2.77
N GLN A 223 20.32 -1.46 3.52
CA GLN A 223 20.27 -0.68 4.77
C GLN A 223 20.11 -1.59 6.00
N PHE A 224 21.03 -2.53 6.22
CA PHE A 224 20.94 -3.46 7.36
C PHE A 224 20.94 -2.77 8.73
N SER A 225 21.57 -1.60 8.85
CA SER A 225 21.54 -0.79 10.08
C SER A 225 20.11 -0.39 10.49
N ALA A 226 19.23 -0.12 9.51
CA ALA A 226 17.83 0.23 9.78
C ALA A 226 17.02 -0.95 10.35
N ILE A 227 17.40 -2.19 10.00
CA ILE A 227 16.82 -3.41 10.57
C ILE A 227 17.18 -3.52 12.05
N GLY A 228 18.44 -3.22 12.41
CA GLY A 228 18.89 -3.15 13.80
C GLY A 228 18.09 -2.14 14.63
N PHE A 229 17.84 -0.94 14.08
CA PHE A 229 16.98 0.07 14.69
C PHE A 229 15.54 -0.43 14.90
N LEU A 230 14.94 -1.06 13.88
CA LEU A 230 13.58 -1.60 13.96
C LEU A 230 13.45 -2.63 15.11
N ILE A 231 14.42 -3.55 15.22
CA ILE A 231 14.43 -4.59 16.27
C ILE A 231 14.68 -3.97 17.65
N ALA A 232 15.57 -2.98 17.74
CA ALA A 232 15.86 -2.27 18.99
C ALA A 232 14.63 -1.52 19.51
N ALA A 233 13.92 -0.80 18.62
CA ALA A 233 12.69 -0.11 18.96
C ALA A 233 11.64 -1.07 19.53
N LYS A 234 11.47 -2.25 18.90
CA LYS A 234 10.56 -3.29 19.40
C LYS A 234 10.99 -3.83 20.77
N SER A 235 12.28 -4.00 20.99
CA SER A 235 12.83 -4.46 22.27
C SER A 235 12.58 -3.44 23.39
N ILE A 236 12.76 -2.14 23.15
CA ILE A 236 12.54 -1.06 24.13
C ILE A 236 11.12 -1.09 24.70
N PHE A 237 10.10 -1.22 23.86
CA PHE A 237 8.71 -1.32 24.31
C PHE A 237 8.43 -2.59 25.12
N ARG A 238 9.27 -3.61 25.00
CA ARG A 238 9.11 -4.88 25.70
C ARG A 238 9.87 -4.97 27.03
N PHE A 239 10.86 -4.11 27.27
CA PHE A 239 11.63 -4.12 28.52
C PHE A 239 10.80 -3.76 29.76
N GLY A 240 9.74 -2.94 29.63
CA GLY A 240 8.85 -2.61 30.75
C GLY A 240 8.07 -3.80 31.32
N ASP A 241 7.80 -4.82 30.49
CA ASP A 241 7.02 -6.00 30.85
C ASP A 241 7.84 -7.06 31.62
N LEU A 242 9.18 -6.95 31.67
CA LEU A 242 10.06 -7.94 32.32
C LEU A 242 10.01 -7.91 33.86
N THR A 243 9.30 -6.95 34.45
CA THR A 243 9.32 -6.66 35.89
C THR A 243 8.39 -7.58 36.72
N LYS A 244 7.51 -8.37 36.08
CA LYS A 244 6.58 -9.31 36.75
C LYS A 244 6.81 -10.74 36.24
N HIS A 245 6.92 -11.72 37.14
CA HIS A 245 7.24 -13.12 36.79
C HIS A 245 6.27 -13.77 35.78
N GLN A 246 4.98 -13.41 35.81
CA GLN A 246 3.96 -13.91 34.89
C GLN A 246 4.17 -13.42 33.43
N ASP A 247 4.85 -12.28 33.26
CA ASP A 247 5.11 -11.64 31.97
C ASP A 247 6.40 -12.14 31.29
N ARG A 248 7.20 -12.96 31.99
CA ARG A 248 8.48 -13.48 31.47
C ARG A 248 8.29 -14.48 30.32
N LYS A 249 7.42 -15.49 30.49
CA LYS A 249 7.12 -16.48 29.42
C LYS A 249 6.54 -15.82 28.18
N LEU A 250 5.64 -14.84 28.36
CA LEU A 250 5.08 -14.06 27.26
C LEU A 250 6.18 -13.25 26.55
N THR A 251 7.13 -12.69 27.30
CA THR A 251 8.25 -11.94 26.72
C THR A 251 9.20 -12.84 25.95
N GLU A 252 9.52 -14.02 26.47
CA GLU A 252 10.32 -15.02 25.75
C GLU A 252 9.62 -15.47 24.45
N TYR A 253 8.31 -15.73 24.48
CA TYR A 253 7.51 -16.06 23.31
C TYR A 253 7.54 -14.95 22.24
N VAL A 254 7.36 -13.68 22.64
CA VAL A 254 7.39 -12.53 21.73
C VAL A 254 8.78 -12.30 21.15
N LEU A 255 9.84 -12.47 21.95
CA LEU A 255 11.22 -12.38 21.50
C LEU A 255 11.52 -13.48 20.48
N LEU A 256 11.17 -14.74 20.78
CA LEU A 256 11.36 -15.87 19.87
C LEU A 256 10.66 -15.62 18.53
N GLY A 257 9.39 -15.20 18.56
CA GLY A 257 8.66 -14.89 17.32
C GLY A 257 9.25 -13.72 16.53
N THR A 258 9.81 -12.71 17.20
CA THR A 258 10.51 -11.61 16.54
C THR A 258 11.78 -12.10 15.85
N PHE A 259 12.63 -12.86 16.54
CA PHE A 259 13.86 -13.40 15.96
C PHE A 259 13.57 -14.37 14.80
N THR A 260 12.57 -15.25 14.92
CA THR A 260 12.15 -16.13 13.82
C THR A 260 11.67 -15.33 12.61
N SER A 261 10.86 -14.29 12.82
CA SER A 261 10.38 -13.39 11.76
C SER A 261 11.52 -12.67 11.05
N VAL A 262 12.47 -12.13 11.81
CA VAL A 262 13.68 -11.48 11.29
C VAL A 262 14.48 -12.47 10.45
N ALA A 263 14.77 -13.66 10.98
CA ALA A 263 15.57 -14.68 10.29
C ALA A 263 14.95 -15.05 8.93
N ILE A 264 13.65 -15.39 8.90
CA ILE A 264 12.95 -15.74 7.67
C ILE A 264 12.96 -14.59 6.67
N THR A 265 12.71 -13.37 7.14
CA THR A 265 12.65 -12.18 6.25
C THR A 265 14.01 -11.83 5.68
N LEU A 266 15.08 -11.93 6.48
CA LEU A 266 16.46 -11.74 6.03
C LEU A 266 16.83 -12.79 4.99
N THR A 267 16.52 -14.08 5.22
CA THR A 267 16.80 -15.14 4.26
C THR A 267 16.09 -14.88 2.93
N ILE A 268 14.79 -14.57 2.94
CA ILE A 268 14.03 -14.27 1.73
C ILE A 268 14.61 -13.03 1.03
N GLY A 269 14.94 -11.98 1.77
CA GLY A 269 15.51 -10.74 1.22
C GLY A 269 16.87 -10.95 0.56
N VAL A 270 17.78 -11.68 1.21
CA VAL A 270 19.11 -11.98 0.66
C VAL A 270 19.00 -12.87 -0.58
N VAL A 271 18.12 -13.88 -0.58
CA VAL A 271 17.85 -14.70 -1.77
C VAL A 271 17.29 -13.85 -2.91
N CYS A 272 16.34 -12.97 -2.62
CA CYS A 272 15.79 -12.04 -3.61
C CYS A 272 16.91 -11.15 -4.20
N ALA A 273 17.72 -10.51 -3.36
CA ALA A 273 18.82 -9.66 -3.79
C ALA A 273 19.86 -10.43 -4.64
N ALA A 274 20.20 -11.65 -4.24
CA ALA A 274 21.10 -12.54 -5.00
C ALA A 274 20.53 -12.89 -6.39
N LEU A 275 19.23 -13.17 -6.50
CA LEU A 275 18.55 -13.43 -7.78
C LEU A 275 18.51 -12.21 -8.69
N LEU A 276 18.52 -11.00 -8.11
CA LEU A 276 18.64 -9.74 -8.85
C LEU A 276 20.09 -9.42 -9.26
N GLY A 277 21.06 -10.26 -8.93
CA GLY A 277 22.49 -10.01 -9.20
C GLY A 277 23.11 -8.95 -8.28
N HIS A 278 22.37 -8.49 -7.27
CA HIS A 278 22.84 -7.55 -6.26
C HIS A 278 23.08 -8.31 -4.96
N MET A 279 24.28 -8.87 -4.77
CA MET A 279 24.64 -9.42 -3.46
C MET A 279 24.71 -8.26 -2.45
N PRO A 280 23.87 -8.26 -1.39
CA PRO A 280 23.75 -7.12 -0.47
C PRO A 280 24.90 -7.09 0.56
N ILE A 281 26.13 -7.41 0.13
CA ILE A 281 27.30 -7.43 1.00
C ILE A 281 28.49 -6.89 0.19
N LYS A 282 28.86 -5.64 0.47
CA LYS A 282 30.21 -5.09 0.27
C LYS A 282 30.74 -4.68 1.63
#